data_AF-A0A164SHG0-F1
#
_entry.id   AF-A0A164SHG0-F1
#
_cell.length_a   1.000
_cell.length_b   1.000
_cell.length_c   1.000
_cell.angle_alpha   90.00
_cell.angle_beta   90.00
_cell.angle_gamma   90.00
#
_symmetry.space_group_name_H-M   'P 1'
#
loop_
_entity.id
_entity.type
_entity.pdbx_description
1 polymer ?
#
loop_
_entity_poly.entity_id
_entity_poly.type
_entity_poly.pdbx_seq_one_letter_code
_entity_poly.pdbx_strand_id
1 'polypeptide(L)'
;MWLPEQFSIIEQSRPLSLRSQPGGGVAAVFRKHLPITKHPDLCSDDVLVLALNDVFLVSIYLPPASSPAYRAYEVSPVDRLQELAGLAATLDMPMIIGGDLNARTGNLTAGIDPPPRSSPDLTVCSRGRSLLLWCRIAGWALMNGTSRASEAFTCFQGNGSSVVDYFMITTSLFHLKRPVMSVLARNPCSDHSALSLAIPDFLPPTPPPVPLLSGFSPSKWMAEIDYVDNNINSLLRHALMQPPTPPARLAQLLFGWVPIATGPIFAYVGAHTGNFPAPWAASAVIFNAPSSQHNIFGCSGRPSTLRATLLAILVALSLAEPRRALTIFCSSIDAIRHIMYDVGRYAERGWRLENSDLLQHIVLAARDRGAPINLHFLDKNIHLGSAQRLAEASDGLADLWMLADIQFVEPLHPRDFAPSPDLVPCLSSNVRERQASPQPSQKKNAEPTTPDPSLDDLPQFSPSSSRSSSPCPDHSLASHRGRELLRAHYAAKRSEMRDAARESLARFWKWAKARLRPKSRILPASVSLTAIMSIMADRINLPDVVANPIVEECPLHILAPKPTSIHPSLNPSQIHLFSSPNVLPVGVDDVEHLIGGGCCMGRGWMRWMVAG
;
A
#
# COMPACT_ATOMS: atom_id res chain seq x y z
N MET A 1 12.25 -31.99 2.12
CA MET A 1 13.09 -31.31 3.11
C MET A 1 12.94 -32.07 4.43
N TRP A 2 14.02 -32.46 5.09
CA TRP A 2 13.93 -33.01 6.45
C TRP A 2 13.92 -31.85 7.45
N LEU A 3 12.85 -31.73 8.24
CA LEU A 3 12.75 -30.79 9.35
C LEU A 3 12.99 -31.56 10.66
N PRO A 4 13.80 -31.05 11.60
CA PRO A 4 13.98 -31.70 12.90
C PRO A 4 12.66 -31.77 13.68
N GLU A 5 12.46 -32.81 14.50
CA GLU A 5 11.17 -33.13 15.12
C GLU A 5 10.56 -31.99 15.95
N GLN A 6 11.37 -31.11 16.51
CA GLN A 6 10.94 -29.96 17.31
C GLN A 6 10.44 -28.76 16.50
N PHE A 7 10.46 -28.82 15.16
CA PHE A 7 10.00 -27.76 14.26
C PHE A 7 8.76 -28.15 13.44
N SER A 8 7.92 -27.16 13.17
CA SER A 8 6.84 -27.19 12.17
C SER A 8 7.12 -26.18 11.06
N ILE A 9 6.47 -26.37 9.91
CA ILE A 9 6.48 -25.44 8.79
C ILE A 9 5.05 -25.08 8.42
N ILE A 10 4.82 -23.80 8.10
CA ILE A 10 3.64 -23.32 7.39
C ILE A 10 4.14 -22.60 6.15
N GLU A 11 3.54 -22.90 5.00
CA GLU A 11 3.90 -22.27 3.72
C GLU A 11 2.69 -21.61 3.03
N GLN A 12 3.02 -20.75 2.07
CA GLN A 12 2.11 -20.14 1.13
C GLN A 12 2.83 -20.06 -0.23
N SER A 13 2.67 -21.12 -1.02
CA SER A 13 3.20 -21.24 -2.38
C SER A 13 2.27 -20.57 -3.40
N ARG A 14 2.84 -20.11 -4.52
CA ARG A 14 2.03 -19.66 -5.67
C ARG A 14 1.37 -20.85 -6.36
N PRO A 15 0.20 -20.67 -7.01
CA PRO A 15 -0.40 -21.70 -7.87
C PRO A 15 0.58 -22.21 -8.93
N LEU A 16 0.63 -23.53 -9.10
CA LEU A 16 1.43 -24.16 -10.15
C LEU A 16 0.85 -23.83 -11.53
N SER A 17 1.53 -22.95 -12.28
CA SER A 17 1.21 -22.74 -13.68
C SER A 17 1.79 -23.89 -14.52
N LEU A 18 0.94 -24.53 -15.34
CA LEU A 18 1.31 -25.63 -16.24
C LEU A 18 2.41 -25.28 -17.26
N ARG A 19 2.83 -24.02 -17.37
CA ARG A 19 3.78 -23.51 -18.37
C ARG A 19 5.02 -22.83 -17.78
N SER A 20 5.17 -22.78 -16.46
CA SER A 20 6.33 -22.19 -15.80
C SER A 20 6.87 -23.12 -14.72
N GLN A 21 8.17 -23.09 -14.49
CA GLN A 21 8.73 -23.70 -13.29
C GLN A 21 8.09 -23.07 -12.04
N PRO A 22 7.88 -23.85 -10.96
CA PRO A 22 7.48 -23.30 -9.67
C PRO A 22 8.51 -22.26 -9.21
N GLY A 23 8.05 -21.08 -8.79
CA GLY A 23 8.95 -20.02 -8.35
C GLY A 23 8.19 -18.97 -7.55
N GLY A 24 8.80 -18.54 -6.43
CA GLY A 24 8.15 -17.75 -5.39
C GLY A 24 7.46 -18.61 -4.33
N GLY A 25 6.60 -17.99 -3.55
CA GLY A 25 6.09 -18.49 -2.28
C GLY A 25 6.92 -18.03 -1.09
N VAL A 26 6.33 -18.12 0.09
CA VAL A 26 6.94 -17.81 1.40
C VAL A 26 6.65 -18.93 2.39
N ALA A 27 7.54 -19.13 3.36
CA ALA A 27 7.39 -20.16 4.38
C ALA A 27 7.95 -19.70 5.73
N ALA A 28 7.32 -20.17 6.81
CA ALA A 28 7.78 -19.95 8.17
C ALA A 28 8.10 -21.30 8.82
N VAL A 29 9.30 -21.43 9.38
CA VAL A 29 9.72 -22.59 10.17
C VAL A 29 9.82 -22.16 11.63
N PHE A 30 9.12 -22.85 12.52
CA PHE A 30 8.93 -22.43 13.92
C PHE A 30 8.95 -23.64 14.86
N ARG A 31 9.25 -23.40 16.14
CA ARG A 31 9.26 -24.46 17.16
C ARG A 31 7.83 -24.92 17.46
N LYS A 32 7.58 -26.23 17.52
CA LYS A 32 6.24 -26.84 17.69
C LYS A 32 5.45 -26.38 18.92
N HIS A 33 6.12 -25.91 19.97
CA HIS A 33 5.48 -25.42 21.20
C HIS A 33 4.99 -23.97 21.12
N LEU A 34 5.28 -23.24 20.03
CA LEU A 34 4.77 -21.89 19.83
C LEU A 34 3.32 -21.98 19.33
N PRO A 35 2.35 -21.27 19.95
CA PRO A 35 0.94 -21.29 19.55
C PRO A 35 0.73 -20.44 18.29
N ILE A 36 1.21 -20.94 17.16
CA ILE A 36 1.16 -20.25 15.86
C ILE A 36 -0.04 -20.70 15.04
N THR A 37 -0.86 -19.74 14.63
CA THR A 37 -2.06 -19.95 13.81
C THR A 37 -1.94 -19.20 12.48
N LYS A 38 -2.25 -19.83 11.35
CA LYS A 38 -2.30 -19.15 10.03
C LYS A 38 -3.61 -18.37 9.90
N HIS A 39 -3.54 -17.12 9.43
CA HIS A 39 -4.73 -16.33 9.06
C HIS A 39 -4.94 -16.38 7.53
N PRO A 40 -5.75 -17.34 7.01
CA PRO A 40 -5.90 -17.53 5.56
C PRO A 40 -6.45 -16.28 4.86
N ASP A 41 -7.38 -15.56 5.49
CA ASP A 41 -8.04 -14.39 4.91
C ASP A 41 -7.10 -13.19 4.69
N LEU A 42 -6.00 -13.14 5.46
CA LEU A 42 -4.94 -12.15 5.36
C LEU A 42 -3.73 -12.64 4.54
N CYS A 43 -3.68 -13.93 4.19
CA CYS A 43 -2.67 -14.46 3.29
C CYS A 43 -2.98 -14.09 1.83
N SER A 44 -1.96 -14.14 0.98
CA SER A 44 -2.07 -14.17 -0.48
C SER A 44 -0.85 -14.88 -1.04
N ASP A 45 -0.77 -15.02 -2.36
CA ASP A 45 0.48 -15.43 -2.98
C ASP A 45 1.63 -14.52 -2.53
N ASP A 46 2.75 -15.14 -2.13
CA ASP A 46 3.92 -14.49 -1.52
C ASP A 46 3.68 -13.68 -0.22
N VAL A 47 2.51 -13.80 0.44
CA VAL A 47 2.24 -13.19 1.76
C VAL A 47 1.65 -14.22 2.71
N LEU A 48 2.41 -14.53 3.77
CA LEU A 48 2.00 -15.43 4.84
C LEU A 48 1.83 -14.64 6.14
N VAL A 49 0.59 -14.62 6.65
CA VAL A 49 0.22 -13.98 7.92
C VAL A 49 -0.07 -15.04 8.96
N LEU A 50 0.63 -14.95 10.09
CA LEU A 50 0.51 -15.86 11.22
C LEU A 50 0.21 -15.04 12.48
N ALA A 51 -0.65 -15.54 13.36
CA ALA A 51 -0.77 -15.03 14.73
C ALA A 51 0.12 -15.85 15.67
N LEU A 52 0.75 -15.16 16.61
CA LEU A 52 1.47 -15.73 17.75
C LEU A 52 1.05 -14.94 19.00
N ASN A 53 0.04 -15.45 19.71
CA ASN A 53 -0.74 -14.67 20.69
C ASN A 53 -1.28 -13.38 20.03
N ASP A 54 -1.22 -12.24 20.72
CA ASP A 54 -1.73 -10.94 20.28
C ASP A 54 -0.80 -10.20 19.29
N VAL A 55 0.04 -10.94 18.54
CA VAL A 55 0.99 -10.36 17.58
C VAL A 55 0.89 -11.08 16.24
N PHE A 56 0.79 -10.32 15.15
CA PHE A 56 0.94 -10.88 13.81
C PHE A 56 2.41 -10.93 13.37
N LEU A 57 2.82 -12.09 12.85
CA LEU A 57 4.06 -12.31 12.12
C LEU A 57 3.70 -12.40 10.63
N VAL A 58 4.27 -11.51 9.82
CA VAL A 58 4.04 -11.46 8.37
C VAL A 58 5.35 -11.78 7.65
N SER A 59 5.37 -12.88 6.90
CA SER A 59 6.46 -13.17 5.96
C SER A 59 6.00 -12.80 4.55
N ILE A 60 6.79 -11.97 3.86
CA ILE A 60 6.39 -11.39 2.57
C ILE A 60 7.53 -11.41 1.56
N TYR A 61 7.20 -11.73 0.31
CA TYR A 61 8.08 -11.56 -0.84
C TYR A 61 7.37 -10.70 -1.91
N LEU A 62 7.88 -9.50 -2.17
CA LEU A 62 7.41 -8.68 -3.28
C LEU A 62 8.31 -8.95 -4.49
N PRO A 63 7.81 -9.55 -5.59
CA PRO A 63 8.61 -9.72 -6.80
C PRO A 63 9.16 -8.37 -7.31
N PRO A 64 10.28 -8.37 -8.06
CA PRO A 64 10.76 -7.18 -8.75
C PRO A 64 9.63 -6.50 -9.55
N ALA A 65 9.59 -5.16 -9.58
CA ALA A 65 8.44 -4.41 -10.13
C ALA A 65 8.13 -4.68 -11.62
N SER A 66 9.08 -5.26 -12.36
CA SER A 66 8.91 -5.71 -13.75
C SER A 66 8.56 -7.20 -13.90
N SER A 67 8.37 -7.93 -12.80
CA SER A 67 8.12 -9.37 -12.79
C SER A 67 6.81 -9.73 -13.50
N PRO A 68 6.81 -10.74 -14.39
CA PRO A 68 5.58 -11.22 -15.00
C PRO A 68 4.63 -11.90 -14.01
N ALA A 69 5.11 -12.28 -12.81
CA ALA A 69 4.30 -12.93 -11.77
C ALA A 69 3.08 -12.09 -11.34
N TYR A 70 3.18 -10.75 -11.41
CA TYR A 70 2.07 -9.83 -11.13
C TYR A 70 0.83 -10.02 -12.02
N ARG A 71 0.92 -10.77 -13.12
CA ARG A 71 -0.22 -11.11 -13.99
C ARG A 71 -0.94 -12.40 -13.59
N ALA A 72 -0.36 -13.18 -12.68
CA ALA A 72 -0.87 -14.47 -12.26
C ALA A 72 -1.57 -14.41 -10.89
N TYR A 73 -1.32 -13.39 -10.09
CA TYR A 73 -1.99 -13.19 -8.81
C TYR A 73 -3.45 -12.78 -8.99
N GLU A 74 -4.31 -13.36 -8.17
CA GLU A 74 -5.66 -12.86 -7.91
C GLU A 74 -5.60 -11.59 -7.03
N VAL A 75 -4.80 -11.62 -5.97
CA VAL A 75 -4.48 -10.48 -5.10
C VAL A 75 -2.98 -10.25 -5.13
N SER A 76 -2.55 -9.07 -5.60
CA SER A 76 -1.13 -8.70 -5.62
C SER A 76 -0.56 -8.63 -4.20
N PRO A 77 0.65 -9.15 -3.94
CA PRO A 77 1.28 -9.04 -2.61
C PRO A 77 1.58 -7.58 -2.22
N VAL A 78 1.61 -6.66 -3.19
CA VAL A 78 1.70 -5.21 -2.93
C VAL A 78 0.38 -4.67 -2.38
N ASP A 79 -0.75 -5.09 -2.96
CA ASP A 79 -2.08 -4.63 -2.53
C ASP A 79 -2.40 -5.23 -1.16
N ARG A 80 -2.03 -6.50 -0.93
CA ARG A 80 -2.13 -7.13 0.39
C ARG A 80 -1.27 -6.43 1.46
N LEU A 81 -0.05 -5.99 1.14
CA LEU A 81 0.77 -5.20 2.08
C LEU A 81 0.11 -3.85 2.40
N GLN A 82 -0.55 -3.21 1.43
CA GLN A 82 -1.30 -1.98 1.65
C GLN A 82 -2.56 -2.21 2.51
N GLU A 83 -3.27 -3.32 2.33
CA GLU A 83 -4.39 -3.73 3.18
C GLU A 83 -3.93 -4.00 4.62
N LEU A 84 -2.82 -4.71 4.81
CA LEU A 84 -2.21 -4.94 6.14
C LEU A 84 -1.79 -3.61 6.80
N ALA A 85 -1.31 -2.64 6.03
CA ALA A 85 -1.01 -1.31 6.54
C ALA A 85 -2.27 -0.54 6.97
N GLY A 86 -3.36 -0.67 6.22
CA GLY A 86 -4.67 -0.13 6.63
C GLY A 86 -5.24 -0.82 7.87
N LEU A 87 -5.06 -2.14 7.99
CA LEU A 87 -5.48 -2.93 9.14
C LEU A 87 -4.67 -2.60 10.40
N ALA A 88 -3.37 -2.40 10.28
CA ALA A 88 -2.50 -1.94 11.38
C ALA A 88 -2.82 -0.51 11.83
N ALA A 89 -3.37 0.33 10.95
CA ALA A 89 -3.81 1.68 11.30
C ALA A 89 -5.16 1.70 12.04
N THR A 90 -5.95 0.63 11.98
CA THR A 90 -7.28 0.53 12.63
C THR A 90 -7.31 -0.42 13.83
N LEU A 91 -6.42 -1.43 13.87
CA LEU A 91 -6.25 -2.34 14.99
C LEU A 91 -5.03 -1.95 15.82
N ASP A 92 -5.20 -1.82 17.14
CA ASP A 92 -4.08 -1.72 18.09
C ASP A 92 -3.41 -3.09 18.33
N MET A 93 -3.11 -3.80 17.24
CA MET A 93 -2.50 -5.12 17.25
C MET A 93 -1.06 -5.03 16.71
N PRO A 94 -0.06 -5.36 17.54
CA PRO A 94 1.32 -5.40 17.08
C PRO A 94 1.54 -6.30 15.87
N MET A 95 2.36 -5.83 14.93
CA MET A 95 2.80 -6.58 13.76
C MET A 95 4.33 -6.58 13.66
N ILE A 96 4.88 -7.70 13.19
CA ILE A 96 6.27 -7.89 12.82
C ILE A 96 6.28 -8.42 11.38
N ILE A 97 6.82 -7.64 10.46
CA ILE A 97 6.81 -7.94 9.02
C ILE A 97 8.26 -8.14 8.57
N GLY A 98 8.54 -9.24 7.87
CA GLY A 98 9.88 -9.60 7.41
C GLY A 98 9.91 -10.20 5.99
N GLY A 99 10.92 -9.84 5.21
CA GLY A 99 11.25 -10.50 3.94
C GLY A 99 11.76 -9.56 2.84
N ASP A 100 11.94 -10.11 1.63
CA ASP A 100 12.39 -9.36 0.44
C ASP A 100 11.24 -8.52 -0.15
N LEU A 101 11.34 -7.20 -0.02
CA LEU A 101 10.36 -6.25 -0.52
C LEU A 101 10.73 -5.71 -1.92
N ASN A 102 11.90 -6.05 -2.47
CA ASN A 102 12.46 -5.47 -3.69
C ASN A 102 12.31 -3.94 -3.75
N ALA A 103 12.46 -3.29 -2.59
CA ALA A 103 12.26 -1.86 -2.36
C ALA A 103 13.58 -1.28 -1.83
N ARG A 104 14.01 -0.12 -2.32
CA ARG A 104 15.26 0.52 -1.87
C ARG A 104 14.89 1.85 -1.23
N THR A 105 15.14 1.99 0.07
CA THR A 105 14.66 3.13 0.89
C THR A 105 15.69 4.23 1.10
N GLY A 106 16.97 4.01 0.78
CA GLY A 106 18.04 4.90 1.26
C GLY A 106 18.09 4.97 2.79
N ASN A 107 18.58 6.11 3.29
CA ASN A 107 18.55 6.48 4.72
C ASN A 107 17.19 7.04 5.16
N LEU A 108 16.16 7.01 4.31
CA LEU A 108 14.85 7.58 4.66
C LEU A 108 14.15 6.75 5.73
N THR A 109 13.44 7.44 6.61
CA THR A 109 12.65 6.89 7.70
C THR A 109 11.15 7.13 7.47
N ALA A 110 10.30 6.42 8.22
CA ALA A 110 8.85 6.56 8.13
C ALA A 110 8.29 7.19 9.42
N GLY A 111 7.61 8.33 9.31
CA GLY A 111 7.00 9.03 10.44
C GLY A 111 7.79 10.23 10.94
N ILE A 112 7.36 10.78 12.09
CA ILE A 112 7.93 11.98 12.73
C ILE A 112 8.99 11.61 13.78
N ASP A 113 8.78 10.53 14.54
CA ASP A 113 9.74 10.01 15.54
C ASP A 113 10.24 8.57 15.26
N PRO A 114 10.72 8.25 14.04
CA PRO A 114 11.40 6.99 13.78
C PRO A 114 12.85 7.02 14.29
N PRO A 115 13.43 5.87 14.70
CA PRO A 115 14.85 5.79 14.98
C PRO A 115 15.68 6.22 13.76
N PRO A 116 16.80 6.95 13.95
CA PRO A 116 17.68 7.32 12.85
C PRO A 116 18.24 6.08 12.16
N ARG A 117 18.30 6.10 10.83
CA ARG A 117 18.73 4.97 9.99
C ARG A 117 19.96 5.33 9.15
N SER A 118 20.95 4.45 9.14
CA SER A 118 22.02 4.46 8.14
C SER A 118 21.93 3.22 7.24
N SER A 119 21.99 3.42 5.93
CA SER A 119 21.95 2.36 4.91
C SER A 119 23.15 2.49 3.98
N PRO A 120 23.92 1.40 3.74
CA PRO A 120 24.98 1.43 2.73
C PRO A 120 24.41 1.53 1.31
N ASP A 121 23.13 1.21 1.12
CA ASP A 121 22.38 1.49 -0.10
C ASP A 121 21.65 2.84 0.03
N LEU A 122 22.21 3.89 -0.57
CA LEU A 122 21.64 5.24 -0.60
C LEU A 122 20.53 5.42 -1.65
N THR A 123 20.22 4.40 -2.46
CA THR A 123 19.25 4.54 -3.55
C THR A 123 17.82 4.53 -3.03
N VAL A 124 17.00 5.47 -3.47
CA VAL A 124 15.55 5.50 -3.20
C VAL A 124 14.77 5.21 -4.47
N CYS A 125 14.13 4.04 -4.56
CA CYS A 125 13.28 3.69 -5.70
C CYS A 125 11.79 4.03 -5.44
N SER A 126 10.95 4.04 -6.48
CA SER A 126 9.52 4.35 -6.34
C SER A 126 8.82 3.45 -5.32
N ARG A 127 9.11 2.14 -5.33
CA ARG A 127 8.56 1.20 -4.33
C ARG A 127 9.07 1.49 -2.91
N GLY A 128 10.31 1.92 -2.76
CA GLY A 128 10.84 2.38 -1.46
C GLY A 128 10.05 3.55 -0.89
N ARG A 129 9.63 4.50 -1.74
CA ARG A 129 8.75 5.62 -1.32
C ARG A 129 7.34 5.13 -0.93
N SER A 130 6.76 4.20 -1.69
CA SER A 130 5.49 3.56 -1.32
C SER A 130 5.58 2.82 0.01
N LEU A 131 6.67 2.09 0.24
CA LEU A 131 6.92 1.36 1.48
C LEU A 131 6.99 2.30 2.69
N LEU A 132 7.71 3.41 2.57
CA LEU A 132 7.81 4.44 3.61
C LEU A 132 6.45 5.10 3.90
N LEU A 133 5.60 5.27 2.88
CA LEU A 133 4.22 5.74 3.05
C LEU A 133 3.35 4.72 3.80
N TRP A 134 3.40 3.43 3.44
CA TRP A 134 2.65 2.39 4.16
C TRP A 134 3.12 2.25 5.61
N CYS A 135 4.43 2.31 5.86
CA CYS A 135 4.98 2.35 7.22
C CYS A 135 4.47 3.55 8.02
N ARG A 136 4.39 4.75 7.40
CA ARG A 136 3.83 5.96 8.03
C ARG A 136 2.34 5.80 8.37
N ILE A 137 1.55 5.22 7.48
CA ILE A 137 0.11 4.96 7.69
C ILE A 137 -0.11 3.98 8.85
N ALA A 138 0.67 2.89 8.87
CA ALA A 138 0.50 1.77 9.77
C ALA A 138 1.20 1.91 11.13
N GLY A 139 1.91 3.02 11.37
CA GLY A 139 2.74 3.17 12.57
C GLY A 139 3.85 2.11 12.65
N TRP A 140 4.52 1.79 11.54
CA TRP A 140 5.64 0.84 11.50
C TRP A 140 7.00 1.53 11.42
N ALA A 141 7.96 1.05 12.21
CA ALA A 141 9.37 1.41 12.15
C ALA A 141 10.17 0.41 11.30
N LEU A 142 11.02 0.92 10.39
CA LEU A 142 11.97 0.12 9.61
C LEU A 142 13.22 -0.16 10.45
N MET A 143 13.51 -1.43 10.72
CA MET A 143 14.60 -1.85 11.62
C MET A 143 15.99 -1.83 10.98
N ASN A 144 16.09 -1.98 9.65
CA ASN A 144 17.38 -2.01 8.97
C ASN A 144 18.09 -0.65 9.08
N GLY A 145 19.32 -0.63 9.57
CA GLY A 145 20.11 0.58 9.74
C GLY A 145 19.89 1.35 11.04
N THR A 146 19.04 0.88 11.96
CA THR A 146 18.84 1.51 13.28
C THR A 146 19.96 1.19 14.27
N SER A 147 20.78 0.19 13.94
CA SER A 147 22.01 -0.15 14.65
C SER A 147 23.15 -0.46 13.67
N ARG A 148 24.40 -0.35 14.13
CA ARG A 148 25.59 -0.73 13.34
C ARG A 148 25.58 -2.20 12.87
N ALA A 149 24.90 -3.10 13.59
CA ALA A 149 24.76 -4.50 13.18
C ALA A 149 23.72 -4.70 12.07
N SER A 150 22.86 -3.70 11.83
CA SER A 150 21.83 -3.67 10.79
C SER A 150 22.20 -2.83 9.56
N GLU A 151 23.37 -2.18 9.58
CA GLU A 151 23.90 -1.32 8.52
C GLU A 151 24.72 -2.14 7.51
N ALA A 152 24.06 -3.01 6.76
CA ALA A 152 24.69 -3.84 5.73
C ALA A 152 23.77 -4.07 4.52
N PHE A 153 24.37 -4.38 3.37
CA PHE A 153 23.62 -4.84 2.20
C PHE A 153 22.94 -6.18 2.49
N THR A 154 21.75 -6.38 1.93
CA THR A 154 20.96 -7.60 2.14
C THR A 154 20.89 -8.46 0.88
N CYS A 155 21.09 -7.90 -0.31
CA CYS A 155 21.12 -8.62 -1.60
C CYS A 155 22.41 -8.28 -2.37
N PHE A 156 22.99 -9.29 -3.04
CA PHE A 156 24.34 -9.31 -3.61
C PHE A 156 24.35 -9.94 -5.01
N GLN A 157 23.98 -9.16 -6.02
CA GLN A 157 23.88 -9.60 -7.41
C GLN A 157 25.13 -9.23 -8.21
N GLY A 158 25.31 -9.84 -9.39
CA GLY A 158 26.44 -9.55 -10.28
C GLY A 158 26.51 -8.11 -10.82
N ASN A 159 25.45 -7.31 -10.61
CA ASN A 159 25.39 -5.89 -10.98
C ASN A 159 25.58 -4.94 -9.77
N GLY A 160 25.87 -5.47 -8.58
CA GLY A 160 26.04 -4.70 -7.34
C GLY A 160 25.19 -5.24 -6.19
N SER A 161 25.25 -4.52 -5.07
CA SER A 161 24.54 -4.87 -3.84
C SER A 161 23.47 -3.84 -3.50
N SER A 162 22.42 -4.27 -2.78
CA SER A 162 21.32 -3.39 -2.36
C SER A 162 20.75 -3.80 -1.00
N VAL A 163 19.99 -2.90 -0.39
CA VAL A 163 19.13 -3.21 0.76
C VAL A 163 17.70 -3.32 0.23
N VAL A 164 17.15 -4.53 0.25
CA VAL A 164 15.80 -4.88 -0.26
C VAL A 164 15.01 -5.78 0.68
N ASP A 165 15.70 -6.48 1.57
CA ASP A 165 15.13 -7.29 2.65
C ASP A 165 14.98 -6.43 3.88
N TYR A 166 13.81 -6.45 4.52
CA TYR A 166 13.56 -5.62 5.69
C TYR A 166 12.91 -6.39 6.84
N PHE A 167 13.15 -5.89 8.05
CA PHE A 167 12.21 -6.03 9.16
C PHE A 167 11.49 -4.69 9.40
N MET A 168 10.18 -4.75 9.53
CA MET A 168 9.31 -3.66 9.97
C MET A 168 8.53 -4.12 11.20
N ILE A 169 8.34 -3.24 12.18
CA ILE A 169 7.57 -3.56 13.39
C ILE A 169 6.65 -2.39 13.77
N THR A 170 5.53 -2.66 14.43
CA THR A 170 4.72 -1.60 15.06
C THR A 170 5.56 -0.80 16.05
N THR A 171 5.49 0.53 15.98
CA THR A 171 6.29 1.46 16.78
C THR A 171 6.12 1.26 18.29
N SER A 172 4.95 0.81 18.77
CA SER A 172 4.74 0.41 20.17
C SER A 172 5.68 -0.71 20.63
N LEU A 173 5.93 -1.75 19.81
CA LEU A 173 6.93 -2.78 20.09
C LEU A 173 8.35 -2.23 20.14
N PHE A 174 8.67 -1.27 19.26
CA PHE A 174 10.00 -0.66 19.20
C PHE A 174 10.36 0.02 20.54
N HIS A 175 9.48 0.89 21.05
CA HIS A 175 9.72 1.61 22.30
C HIS A 175 9.67 0.69 23.53
N LEU A 176 8.71 -0.25 23.59
CA LEU A 176 8.53 -1.11 24.77
C LEU A 176 9.60 -2.19 24.92
N LYS A 177 10.07 -2.80 23.82
CA LYS A 177 10.92 -3.99 23.87
C LYS A 177 12.37 -3.74 23.41
N ARG A 178 12.70 -2.57 22.85
CA ARG A 178 14.04 -2.22 22.33
C ARG A 178 14.63 -3.34 21.44
N PRO A 179 13.91 -3.76 20.38
CA PRO A 179 14.30 -4.91 19.59
C PRO A 179 15.61 -4.67 18.83
N VAL A 180 16.45 -5.71 18.77
CA VAL A 180 17.78 -5.66 18.15
C VAL A 180 17.72 -6.39 16.82
N MET A 181 18.01 -5.68 15.73
CA MET A 181 18.10 -6.24 14.38
C MET A 181 19.56 -6.32 13.93
N SER A 182 19.92 -7.41 13.27
CA SER A 182 21.22 -7.59 12.60
C SER A 182 21.07 -8.23 11.23
N VAL A 183 21.92 -7.82 10.30
CA VAL A 183 22.13 -8.52 9.03
C VAL A 183 23.21 -9.58 9.25
N LEU A 184 22.90 -10.84 8.98
CA LEU A 184 23.84 -11.94 9.15
C LEU A 184 24.83 -11.99 7.98
N ALA A 185 25.97 -12.66 8.21
CA ALA A 185 26.97 -12.89 7.17
C ALA A 185 26.34 -13.58 5.95
N ARG A 186 26.76 -13.15 4.75
CA ARG A 186 26.21 -13.67 3.48
C ARG A 186 26.40 -15.18 3.39
N ASN A 187 25.31 -15.89 3.13
CA ASN A 187 25.35 -17.31 2.82
C ASN A 187 25.77 -17.50 1.35
N PRO A 188 26.82 -18.27 1.01
CA PRO A 188 27.23 -18.50 -0.39
C PRO A 188 26.16 -19.22 -1.24
N CYS A 189 25.21 -19.92 -0.61
CA CYS A 189 24.09 -20.58 -1.28
C CYS A 189 22.93 -19.64 -1.65
N SER A 190 23.05 -18.33 -1.37
CA SER A 190 22.05 -17.32 -1.74
C SER A 190 22.72 -16.03 -2.22
N ASP A 191 22.02 -15.27 -3.06
CA ASP A 191 22.35 -13.87 -3.30
C ASP A 191 21.83 -12.94 -2.20
N HIS A 192 21.11 -13.45 -1.18
CA HIS A 192 20.65 -12.68 -0.02
C HIS A 192 21.39 -13.05 1.29
N SER A 193 21.53 -12.06 2.18
CA SER A 193 21.92 -12.23 3.58
C SER A 193 20.67 -12.44 4.44
N ALA A 194 20.71 -13.44 5.32
CA ALA A 194 19.63 -13.64 6.29
C ALA A 194 19.57 -12.48 7.28
N LEU A 195 18.36 -12.11 7.69
CA LEU A 195 18.11 -11.11 8.72
C LEU A 195 17.79 -11.78 10.05
N SER A 196 18.24 -11.18 11.16
CA SER A 196 17.86 -11.61 12.51
C SER A 196 17.23 -10.45 13.26
N LEU A 197 16.12 -10.73 13.95
CA LEU A 197 15.44 -9.80 14.85
C LEU A 197 15.28 -10.49 16.20
N ALA A 198 15.86 -9.90 17.25
CA ALA A 198 15.69 -10.33 18.61
C ALA A 198 14.80 -9.33 19.35
N ILE A 199 13.68 -9.81 19.91
CA ILE A 199 12.76 -9.01 20.71
C ILE A 199 12.79 -9.55 22.15
N PRO A 200 13.41 -8.83 23.10
CA PRO A 200 13.37 -9.15 24.53
C PRO A 200 11.94 -9.35 25.03
N ASP A 201 11.73 -10.32 25.92
CA ASP A 201 10.47 -10.59 26.62
C ASP A 201 9.23 -10.58 25.72
N PHE A 202 9.39 -11.11 24.50
CA PHE A 202 8.37 -11.07 23.45
C PHE A 202 7.27 -12.12 23.63
N LEU A 203 7.66 -13.32 24.05
CA LEU A 203 6.70 -14.32 24.51
C LEU A 203 6.32 -13.98 25.95
N PRO A 204 5.02 -13.98 26.32
CA PRO A 204 4.65 -14.06 27.73
C PRO A 204 5.30 -15.32 28.33
N PRO A 205 5.62 -15.33 29.64
CA PRO A 205 6.13 -16.53 30.29
C PRO A 205 5.15 -17.66 29.97
N THR A 206 5.63 -18.75 29.35
CA THR A 206 4.77 -19.89 29.00
C THR A 206 4.03 -20.30 30.26
N PRO A 207 2.68 -20.24 30.29
CA PRO A 207 1.94 -20.62 31.47
C PRO A 207 2.39 -22.04 31.83
N PRO A 208 2.71 -22.31 33.11
CA PRO A 208 3.17 -23.64 33.51
C PRO A 208 2.15 -24.65 33.00
N PRO A 209 2.59 -25.77 32.38
CA PRO A 209 1.70 -26.67 31.65
C PRO A 209 0.56 -27.08 32.55
N VAL A 210 -0.63 -26.51 32.28
CA VAL A 210 -1.78 -26.65 33.17
C VAL A 210 -2.12 -28.13 33.20
N PRO A 211 -2.08 -28.80 34.37
CA PRO A 211 -2.50 -30.19 34.47
C PRO A 211 -3.91 -30.29 33.88
N LEU A 212 -4.12 -31.23 32.95
CA LEU A 212 -5.40 -31.39 32.26
C LEU A 212 -6.50 -31.75 33.27
N LEU A 213 -7.13 -30.72 33.85
CA LEU A 213 -8.24 -30.84 34.79
C LEU A 213 -9.49 -31.24 34.01
N SER A 214 -9.64 -32.55 33.84
CA SER A 214 -10.86 -33.18 33.34
C SER A 214 -12.05 -32.86 34.25
N GLY A 215 -12.83 -31.82 33.91
CA GLY A 215 -14.02 -31.47 34.68
C GLY A 215 -14.65 -30.08 34.46
N PHE A 216 -13.99 -29.13 33.79
CA PHE A 216 -14.59 -27.80 33.61
C PHE A 216 -15.56 -27.73 32.42
N SER A 217 -16.85 -27.56 32.72
CA SER A 217 -17.89 -27.29 31.73
C SER A 217 -17.80 -25.85 31.21
N PRO A 218 -17.80 -25.62 29.88
CA PRO A 218 -17.83 -24.27 29.29
C PRO A 218 -18.98 -23.38 29.78
N SER A 219 -20.11 -23.98 30.17
CA SER A 219 -21.26 -23.27 30.74
C SER A 219 -20.91 -22.49 32.01
N LYS A 220 -19.98 -23.00 32.82
CA LYS A 220 -19.59 -22.39 34.10
C LYS A 220 -18.64 -21.22 33.91
N TRP A 221 -17.80 -21.29 32.88
CA TRP A 221 -16.84 -20.22 32.53
C TRP A 221 -17.56 -19.00 31.93
N MET A 222 -18.58 -19.22 31.08
CA MET A 222 -19.39 -18.11 30.53
C MET A 222 -20.18 -17.36 31.61
N ALA A 223 -20.53 -18.01 32.73
CA ALA A 223 -21.24 -17.37 33.85
C ALA A 223 -20.33 -16.47 34.73
N GLU A 224 -19.01 -16.57 34.62
CA GLU A 224 -18.05 -15.75 35.37
C GLU A 224 -17.52 -14.54 34.57
N ILE A 225 -17.86 -14.42 33.28
CA ILE A 225 -17.38 -13.35 32.38
C ILE A 225 -18.23 -12.07 32.46
N ASP A 226 -19.43 -12.13 33.05
CA ASP A 226 -20.34 -10.98 33.22
C ASP A 226 -19.84 -9.88 34.22
N TYR A 227 -18.59 -9.97 34.69
CA TYR A 227 -18.04 -9.05 35.70
C TYR A 227 -16.60 -8.56 35.43
N VAL A 228 -16.27 -8.19 34.18
CA VAL A 228 -15.02 -7.46 33.86
C VAL A 228 -15.29 -6.14 33.14
N ASP A 229 -14.76 -5.07 33.71
CA ASP A 229 -15.08 -3.66 33.44
C ASP A 229 -14.78 -3.13 32.02
N ASN A 230 -15.85 -2.66 31.35
CA ASN A 230 -16.01 -1.33 30.74
C ASN A 230 -14.99 -0.70 29.75
N ASN A 231 -13.91 -1.36 29.31
CA ASN A 231 -12.92 -0.66 28.46
C ASN A 231 -13.43 -0.34 27.02
N ILE A 232 -14.28 -1.19 26.43
CA ILE A 232 -14.89 -0.92 25.11
C ILE A 232 -15.78 0.34 25.12
N ASN A 233 -16.54 0.56 26.20
CA ASN A 233 -17.39 1.74 26.35
C ASN A 233 -16.57 3.03 26.52
N SER A 234 -15.34 2.94 27.07
CA SER A 234 -14.44 4.09 27.20
C SER A 234 -13.86 4.49 25.84
N LEU A 235 -13.36 3.52 25.08
CA LEU A 235 -12.79 3.71 23.74
C LEU A 235 -13.85 4.18 22.73
N LEU A 236 -15.06 3.59 22.78
CA LEU A 236 -16.18 4.03 21.95
C LEU A 236 -16.59 5.48 22.29
N ARG A 237 -16.67 5.85 23.57
CA ARG A 237 -16.90 7.26 23.96
C ARG A 237 -15.77 8.18 23.49
N HIS A 238 -14.50 7.78 23.61
CA HIS A 238 -13.38 8.60 23.16
C HIS A 238 -13.40 8.81 21.64
N ALA A 239 -13.67 7.76 20.86
CA ALA A 239 -13.82 7.84 19.40
C ALA A 239 -15.04 8.71 18.98
N LEU A 240 -16.15 8.63 19.71
CA LEU A 240 -17.34 9.47 19.46
C LEU A 240 -17.18 10.93 19.91
N MET A 241 -16.24 11.21 20.81
CA MET A 241 -16.01 12.55 21.38
C MET A 241 -14.84 13.31 20.72
N GLN A 242 -14.04 12.65 19.87
CA GLN A 242 -13.06 13.38 19.06
C GLN A 242 -13.79 14.23 18.01
N PRO A 243 -13.60 15.56 17.98
CA PRO A 243 -14.25 16.40 16.98
C PRO A 243 -13.72 16.01 15.59
N PRO A 244 -14.61 15.73 14.61
CA PRO A 244 -14.18 15.36 13.27
C PRO A 244 -13.30 16.47 12.69
N THR A 245 -12.21 16.07 12.03
CA THR A 245 -11.33 17.02 11.33
C THR A 245 -12.16 17.90 10.39
N PRO A 246 -11.80 19.16 10.12
CA PRO A 246 -12.63 20.06 9.31
C PRO A 246 -13.09 19.46 7.96
N PRO A 247 -12.26 18.67 7.22
CA PRO A 247 -12.71 17.95 6.04
C PRO A 247 -13.72 16.82 6.33
N ALA A 248 -13.52 16.03 7.40
CA ALA A 248 -14.46 14.99 7.80
C ALA A 248 -15.80 15.58 8.26
N ARG A 249 -15.77 16.73 8.96
CA ARG A 249 -16.97 17.48 9.35
C ARG A 249 -17.73 18.01 8.13
N LEU A 250 -17.02 18.56 7.14
CA LEU A 250 -17.64 18.99 5.88
C LEU A 250 -18.24 17.82 5.10
N ALA A 251 -17.53 16.69 5.02
CA ALA A 251 -18.05 15.47 4.39
C ALA A 251 -19.31 14.96 5.10
N GLN A 252 -19.33 14.94 6.44
CA GLN A 252 -20.50 14.53 7.22
C GLN A 252 -21.68 15.51 7.11
N LEU A 253 -21.42 16.82 6.97
CA LEU A 253 -22.46 17.83 6.73
C LEU A 253 -23.09 17.71 5.32
N LEU A 254 -22.29 17.34 4.31
CA LEU A 254 -22.75 17.17 2.93
C LEU A 254 -23.43 15.81 2.74
N PHE A 255 -22.77 14.71 3.09
CA PHE A 255 -23.17 13.33 2.82
C PHE A 255 -23.86 12.61 3.99
N GLY A 256 -24.10 13.30 5.10
CA GLY A 256 -24.76 12.71 6.27
C GLY A 256 -23.89 11.73 7.05
N TRP A 257 -24.55 10.84 7.80
CA TRP A 257 -23.91 9.82 8.63
C TRP A 257 -24.42 8.44 8.25
N VAL A 258 -23.55 7.43 8.35
CA VAL A 258 -23.80 6.07 7.87
C VAL A 258 -23.89 5.10 9.05
N PRO A 259 -25.09 4.83 9.60
CA PRO A 259 -25.26 3.95 10.76
C PRO A 259 -25.28 2.45 10.45
N ILE A 260 -25.49 2.02 9.19
CA ILE A 260 -25.74 0.60 8.86
C ILE A 260 -24.68 0.03 7.91
N ALA A 261 -24.06 -1.09 8.31
CA ALA A 261 -23.26 -1.93 7.42
C ALA A 261 -24.06 -3.19 7.02
N THR A 262 -24.35 -3.35 5.72
CA THR A 262 -24.97 -4.56 5.15
C THR A 262 -24.12 -5.14 4.02
N GLY A 263 -24.48 -6.33 3.53
CA GLY A 263 -23.97 -6.83 2.26
C GLY A 263 -24.27 -5.86 1.08
N PRO A 264 -23.27 -5.57 0.22
CA PRO A 264 -23.38 -4.56 -0.82
C PRO A 264 -24.30 -4.95 -1.98
N ILE A 265 -24.84 -3.93 -2.64
CA ILE A 265 -25.39 -3.96 -4.00
C ILE A 265 -24.28 -3.45 -4.93
N PHE A 266 -24.13 -4.04 -6.11
CA PHE A 266 -23.13 -3.62 -7.09
C PHE A 266 -23.81 -2.99 -8.31
N ALA A 267 -23.37 -1.80 -8.73
CA ALA A 267 -23.84 -1.12 -9.92
C ALA A 267 -22.67 -0.79 -10.85
N TYR A 268 -22.81 -1.03 -12.15
CA TYR A 268 -21.83 -0.62 -13.16
C TYR A 268 -22.44 0.51 -13.98
N VAL A 269 -21.79 1.68 -13.99
CA VAL A 269 -22.26 2.86 -14.72
C VAL A 269 -21.44 3.12 -15.97
N GLY A 270 -22.13 3.17 -17.11
CA GLY A 270 -21.59 3.56 -18.41
C GLY A 270 -22.18 4.88 -18.88
N ALA A 271 -21.47 5.60 -19.73
CA ALA A 271 -21.91 6.89 -20.25
C ALA A 271 -21.43 7.10 -21.68
N HIS A 272 -22.32 7.57 -22.55
CA HIS A 272 -21.99 7.94 -23.92
C HIS A 272 -22.49 9.35 -24.26
N THR A 273 -21.84 9.97 -25.24
CA THR A 273 -22.23 11.26 -25.82
C THR A 273 -22.08 11.18 -27.32
N GLY A 274 -23.18 10.83 -28.00
CA GLY A 274 -23.25 10.83 -29.46
C GLY A 274 -23.59 12.21 -30.02
N ASN A 275 -23.57 12.33 -31.35
CA ASN A 275 -23.83 13.58 -32.08
C ASN A 275 -25.34 13.83 -32.27
N PHE A 276 -26.12 13.82 -31.19
CA PHE A 276 -27.57 14.08 -31.28
C PHE A 276 -27.89 15.56 -31.43
N PRO A 277 -29.00 15.92 -32.10
CA PRO A 277 -29.60 17.23 -31.91
C PRO A 277 -29.93 17.43 -30.43
N ALA A 278 -29.58 18.60 -29.90
CA ALA A 278 -29.92 18.99 -28.53
C ALA A 278 -31.46 18.96 -28.34
N PRO A 279 -31.98 18.58 -27.16
CA PRO A 279 -31.33 18.66 -25.85
C PRO A 279 -30.69 17.36 -25.31
N TRP A 280 -30.63 16.28 -26.10
CA TRP A 280 -30.47 14.90 -25.60
C TRP A 280 -29.14 14.19 -25.92
N ALA A 281 -28.07 14.93 -26.20
CA ALA A 281 -26.82 14.34 -26.71
C ALA A 281 -25.92 13.62 -25.67
N ALA A 282 -26.50 13.07 -24.60
CA ALA A 282 -25.78 12.31 -23.58
C ALA A 282 -26.68 11.22 -22.96
N SER A 283 -26.23 9.97 -23.02
CA SER A 283 -26.91 8.79 -22.49
C SER A 283 -26.19 8.22 -21.27
N ALA A 284 -26.96 7.94 -20.23
CA ALA A 284 -26.52 7.38 -18.96
C ALA A 284 -27.03 5.93 -18.84
N VAL A 285 -26.15 4.99 -18.49
CA VAL A 285 -26.51 3.57 -18.37
C VAL A 285 -26.11 3.01 -17.02
N ILE A 286 -27.04 2.26 -16.41
CA ILE A 286 -26.79 1.44 -15.24
C ILE A 286 -26.99 -0.01 -15.63
N PHE A 287 -25.97 -0.83 -15.43
CA PHE A 287 -26.11 -2.28 -15.52
C PHE A 287 -26.23 -2.86 -14.11
N ASN A 288 -27.48 -3.14 -13.70
CA ASN A 288 -27.82 -3.86 -12.47
C ASN A 288 -28.10 -5.36 -12.75
N ALA A 289 -28.73 -5.66 -13.90
CA ALA A 289 -28.93 -7.01 -14.42
C ALA A 289 -29.13 -6.99 -15.95
N PRO A 290 -28.89 -8.11 -16.66
CA PRO A 290 -29.45 -8.31 -18.00
C PRO A 290 -30.98 -8.16 -17.93
N SER A 291 -31.58 -7.54 -18.96
CA SER A 291 -33.03 -7.29 -19.09
C SER A 291 -33.73 -6.37 -18.06
N SER A 292 -33.00 -5.61 -17.24
CA SER A 292 -33.62 -4.47 -16.51
C SER A 292 -34.03 -3.36 -17.49
N GLN A 293 -35.28 -2.90 -17.39
CA GLN A 293 -35.79 -1.77 -18.21
C GLN A 293 -35.20 -0.42 -17.78
N HIS A 294 -34.70 -0.31 -16.55
CA HIS A 294 -34.11 0.89 -15.96
C HIS A 294 -32.63 1.07 -16.32
N ASN A 295 -32.25 0.71 -17.55
CA ASN A 295 -30.84 0.64 -17.94
C ASN A 295 -30.38 1.83 -18.81
N ILE A 296 -31.25 2.68 -19.34
CA ILE A 296 -30.89 3.82 -20.22
C ILE A 296 -31.66 5.06 -19.80
N PHE A 297 -30.96 6.20 -19.64
CA PHE A 297 -31.54 7.49 -19.28
C PHE A 297 -30.95 8.61 -20.15
N GLY A 298 -31.83 9.50 -20.62
CA GLY A 298 -31.42 10.73 -21.29
C GLY A 298 -31.05 11.82 -20.31
N CYS A 299 -29.98 12.56 -20.57
CA CYS A 299 -29.61 13.72 -19.77
C CYS A 299 -30.04 15.04 -20.42
N SER A 300 -30.72 15.90 -19.67
CA SER A 300 -30.99 17.30 -20.05
C SER A 300 -29.75 18.18 -19.87
N GLY A 301 -29.70 19.34 -20.53
CA GLY A 301 -28.62 20.33 -20.37
C GLY A 301 -27.49 20.19 -21.40
N ARG A 302 -26.31 20.77 -21.11
CA ARG A 302 -25.17 20.68 -22.04
C ARG A 302 -24.62 19.24 -22.06
N PRO A 303 -24.61 18.56 -23.22
CA PRO A 303 -24.16 17.17 -23.30
C PRO A 303 -22.66 17.06 -23.01
N SER A 304 -22.29 16.20 -22.05
CA SER A 304 -20.91 15.78 -21.82
C SER A 304 -20.87 14.40 -21.18
N THR A 305 -19.81 13.62 -21.44
CA THR A 305 -19.67 12.25 -20.91
C THR A 305 -19.60 12.25 -19.38
N LEU A 306 -19.00 13.30 -18.80
CA LEU A 306 -19.01 13.55 -17.36
C LEU A 306 -20.44 13.72 -16.83
N ARG A 307 -21.26 14.55 -17.50
CA ARG A 307 -22.65 14.79 -17.10
C ARG A 307 -23.50 13.51 -17.16
N ALA A 308 -23.40 12.74 -18.23
CA ALA A 308 -24.05 11.43 -18.31
C ALA A 308 -23.55 10.45 -17.24
N THR A 309 -22.25 10.45 -16.91
CA THR A 309 -21.73 9.60 -15.82
C THR A 309 -22.30 10.02 -14.46
N LEU A 310 -22.40 11.32 -14.19
CA LEU A 310 -23.01 11.84 -12.96
C LEU A 310 -24.51 11.48 -12.90
N LEU A 311 -25.26 11.56 -14.00
CA LEU A 311 -26.64 11.11 -14.05
C LEU A 311 -26.76 9.60 -13.78
N ALA A 312 -25.88 8.77 -14.37
CA ALA A 312 -25.87 7.33 -14.11
C ALA A 312 -25.57 7.00 -12.64
N ILE A 313 -24.68 7.75 -11.98
CA ILE A 313 -24.40 7.63 -10.54
C ILE A 313 -25.63 8.04 -9.71
N LEU A 314 -26.27 9.17 -10.05
CA LEU A 314 -27.48 9.64 -9.38
C LEU A 314 -28.59 8.60 -9.43
N VAL A 315 -28.89 8.08 -10.62
CA VAL A 315 -29.97 7.10 -10.78
C VAL A 315 -29.60 5.76 -10.11
N ALA A 316 -28.32 5.38 -10.05
CA ALA A 316 -27.88 4.21 -9.28
C ALA A 316 -28.10 4.38 -7.77
N LEU A 317 -27.90 5.59 -7.23
CA LEU A 317 -28.23 5.92 -5.85
C LEU A 317 -29.74 5.86 -5.59
N SER A 318 -30.55 6.42 -6.49
CA SER A 318 -32.03 6.46 -6.37
C SER A 318 -32.69 5.08 -6.50
N LEU A 319 -32.15 4.17 -7.33
CA LEU A 319 -32.71 2.83 -7.54
C LEU A 319 -32.25 1.80 -6.50
N ALA A 320 -31.10 2.00 -5.86
CA ALA A 320 -30.57 1.04 -4.89
C ALA A 320 -31.19 1.24 -3.50
N GLU A 321 -31.64 0.16 -2.85
CA GLU A 321 -32.27 0.18 -1.52
C GLU A 321 -31.48 1.04 -0.49
N PRO A 322 -32.02 2.16 0.04
CA PRO A 322 -31.24 3.12 0.83
C PRO A 322 -30.62 2.60 2.13
N ARG A 323 -31.05 1.44 2.62
CA ARG A 323 -30.53 0.77 3.82
C ARG A 323 -29.42 -0.24 3.52
N ARG A 324 -29.07 -0.45 2.25
CA ARG A 324 -27.98 -1.36 1.87
C ARG A 324 -26.76 -0.62 1.36
N ALA A 325 -25.59 -1.16 1.66
CA ALA A 325 -24.33 -0.68 1.09
C ALA A 325 -24.41 -0.72 -0.45
N LEU A 326 -23.86 0.28 -1.13
CA LEU A 326 -23.85 0.39 -2.59
C LEU A 326 -22.44 0.61 -3.10
N THR A 327 -21.99 -0.25 -4.01
CA THR A 327 -20.68 -0.18 -4.65
C THR A 327 -20.88 0.13 -6.14
N ILE A 328 -20.52 1.34 -6.55
CA ILE A 328 -20.67 1.83 -7.93
C ILE A 328 -19.31 1.80 -8.63
N PHE A 329 -19.24 1.07 -9.75
CA PHE A 329 -18.07 1.03 -10.62
C PHE A 329 -18.27 1.94 -11.84
N CYS A 330 -17.39 2.91 -12.06
CA CYS A 330 -17.44 3.80 -13.22
C CYS A 330 -16.10 3.91 -13.98
N SER A 331 -16.18 4.32 -15.25
CA SER A 331 -15.04 4.63 -16.12
C SER A 331 -14.52 6.07 -16.02
N SER A 332 -15.20 6.97 -15.29
CA SER A 332 -14.83 8.38 -15.19
C SER A 332 -14.18 8.73 -13.85
N ILE A 333 -12.85 8.88 -13.83
CA ILE A 333 -12.13 9.39 -12.66
C ILE A 333 -12.56 10.82 -12.31
N ASP A 334 -12.96 11.62 -13.31
CA ASP A 334 -13.44 12.98 -13.12
C ASP A 334 -14.80 13.01 -12.41
N ALA A 335 -15.72 12.08 -12.69
CA ALA A 335 -16.98 11.98 -11.97
C ALA A 335 -16.75 11.68 -10.48
N ILE A 336 -15.91 10.69 -10.16
CA ILE A 336 -15.53 10.39 -8.78
C ILE A 336 -14.86 11.60 -8.12
N ARG A 337 -13.98 12.29 -8.84
CA ARG A 337 -13.28 13.47 -8.31
C ARG A 337 -14.26 14.63 -8.00
N HIS A 338 -15.20 14.90 -8.90
CA HIS A 338 -16.22 15.94 -8.71
C HIS A 338 -17.07 15.66 -7.48
N ILE A 339 -17.49 14.40 -7.27
CA ILE A 339 -18.27 13.97 -6.10
C ILE A 339 -17.41 14.01 -4.82
N MET A 340 -16.21 13.45 -4.82
CA MET A 340 -15.46 13.21 -3.57
C MET A 340 -14.64 14.41 -3.07
N TYR A 341 -14.21 15.33 -3.94
CA TYR A 341 -13.33 16.43 -3.55
C TYR A 341 -13.87 17.81 -3.89
N ASP A 342 -14.33 17.99 -5.13
CA ASP A 342 -14.65 19.34 -5.61
C ASP A 342 -16.04 19.79 -5.13
N VAL A 343 -16.91 18.86 -4.72
CA VAL A 343 -18.25 19.09 -4.16
C VAL A 343 -18.31 20.10 -3.01
N GLY A 344 -17.36 20.07 -2.07
CA GLY A 344 -17.33 21.00 -0.94
C GLY A 344 -17.08 22.43 -1.40
N ARG A 345 -16.13 22.60 -2.33
CA ARG A 345 -15.86 23.88 -2.99
C ARG A 345 -17.02 24.35 -3.86
N TYR A 346 -17.85 23.44 -4.35
CA TYR A 346 -19.01 23.77 -5.18
C TYR A 346 -20.15 24.27 -4.28
N ALA A 347 -20.38 23.63 -3.14
CA ALA A 347 -21.29 24.10 -2.10
C ALA A 347 -20.89 25.49 -1.56
N GLU A 348 -19.61 25.69 -1.20
CA GLU A 348 -19.05 26.99 -0.79
C GLU A 348 -19.28 28.11 -1.82
N ARG A 349 -19.28 27.78 -3.11
CA ARG A 349 -19.50 28.71 -4.22
C ARG A 349 -20.96 28.85 -4.63
N GLY A 350 -21.90 28.30 -3.85
CA GLY A 350 -23.32 28.33 -4.13
C GLY A 350 -23.71 27.61 -5.44
N TRP A 351 -23.04 26.49 -5.73
CA TRP A 351 -23.37 25.57 -6.82
C TRP A 351 -23.38 26.20 -8.24
N ARG A 352 -22.49 27.16 -8.52
CA ARG A 352 -22.44 27.92 -9.79
C ARG A 352 -21.57 27.32 -10.90
N LEU A 353 -21.38 26.00 -10.93
CA LEU A 353 -20.43 25.33 -11.85
C LEU A 353 -21.13 24.29 -12.74
N GLU A 354 -20.44 23.84 -13.79
CA GLU A 354 -21.00 22.84 -14.71
C GLU A 354 -21.33 21.53 -13.97
N ASN A 355 -22.53 20.99 -14.23
CA ASN A 355 -23.10 19.79 -13.58
C ASN A 355 -23.35 19.91 -12.06
N SER A 356 -23.40 21.13 -11.52
CA SER A 356 -23.72 21.39 -10.11
C SER A 356 -25.14 20.98 -9.71
N ASP A 357 -26.07 20.95 -10.66
CA ASP A 357 -27.42 20.42 -10.51
C ASP A 357 -27.39 18.93 -10.17
N LEU A 358 -26.72 18.11 -11.00
CA LEU A 358 -26.58 16.68 -10.74
C LEU A 358 -25.78 16.41 -9.46
N LEU A 359 -24.75 17.19 -9.17
CA LEU A 359 -23.94 17.03 -7.95
C LEU A 359 -24.73 17.34 -6.68
N GLN A 360 -25.63 18.34 -6.69
CA GLN A 360 -26.56 18.57 -5.57
C GLN A 360 -27.46 17.37 -5.34
N HIS A 361 -28.05 16.81 -6.40
CA HIS A 361 -28.92 15.64 -6.29
C HIS A 361 -28.16 14.38 -5.84
N ILE A 362 -26.91 14.20 -6.27
CA ILE A 362 -26.04 13.10 -5.79
C ILE A 362 -25.76 13.25 -4.30
N VAL A 363 -25.47 14.47 -3.82
CA VAL A 363 -25.23 14.75 -2.39
C VAL A 363 -26.49 14.50 -1.57
N LEU A 364 -27.66 14.95 -2.04
CA LEU A 364 -28.96 14.66 -1.43
C LEU A 364 -29.23 13.15 -1.34
N ALA A 365 -29.18 12.45 -2.47
CA ALA A 365 -29.45 11.01 -2.54
C ALA A 365 -28.43 10.18 -1.73
N ALA A 366 -27.20 10.67 -1.57
CA ALA A 366 -26.20 10.07 -0.69
C ALA A 366 -26.48 10.35 0.79
N ARG A 367 -26.90 11.57 1.13
CA ARG A 367 -27.24 11.99 2.50
C ARG A 367 -28.48 11.29 3.06
N ASP A 368 -29.46 11.02 2.21
CA ASP A 368 -30.68 10.27 2.56
C ASP A 368 -30.41 8.75 2.70
N ARG A 369 -29.19 8.29 2.35
CA ARG A 369 -28.80 6.88 2.40
C ARG A 369 -28.18 6.52 3.75
N GLY A 370 -28.85 5.66 4.51
CA GLY A 370 -28.38 5.17 5.82
C GLY A 370 -27.26 4.12 5.77
N ALA A 371 -26.68 3.85 4.60
CA ALA A 371 -25.74 2.77 4.34
C ALA A 371 -24.64 3.21 3.34
N PRO A 372 -23.42 2.64 3.40
CA PRO A 372 -22.24 3.23 2.77
C PRO A 372 -22.28 3.19 1.24
N ILE A 373 -21.65 4.19 0.62
CA ILE A 373 -21.50 4.31 -0.84
C ILE A 373 -20.01 4.22 -1.16
N ASN A 374 -19.64 3.24 -1.97
CA ASN A 374 -18.26 3.03 -2.43
C ASN A 374 -18.19 3.35 -3.93
N LEU A 375 -17.38 4.36 -4.31
CA LEU A 375 -17.14 4.70 -5.72
C LEU A 375 -15.79 4.13 -6.17
N HIS A 376 -15.80 3.26 -7.18
CA HIS A 376 -14.61 2.61 -7.71
C HIS A 376 -14.38 2.97 -9.17
N PHE A 377 -13.17 3.43 -9.47
CA PHE A 377 -12.71 3.59 -10.85
C PHE A 377 -12.27 2.24 -11.41
N LEU A 378 -12.79 1.85 -12.58
CA LEU A 378 -12.29 0.70 -13.35
C LEU A 378 -11.95 1.14 -14.79
N ASP A 379 -10.71 0.95 -15.22
CA ASP A 379 -10.28 1.15 -16.61
C ASP A 379 -10.89 0.07 -17.53
N LYS A 380 -10.89 -1.20 -17.08
CA LYS A 380 -11.29 -2.36 -17.89
C LYS A 380 -11.97 -3.43 -17.05
N ASN A 381 -13.26 -3.65 -17.33
CA ASN A 381 -14.05 -4.75 -16.77
C ASN A 381 -15.11 -5.16 -17.80
N ILE A 382 -15.48 -6.45 -17.86
CA ILE A 382 -16.44 -6.97 -18.84
C ILE A 382 -17.84 -6.34 -18.65
N HIS A 383 -18.29 -6.18 -17.39
CA HIS A 383 -19.59 -5.59 -17.06
C HIS A 383 -19.61 -4.08 -17.34
N LEU A 384 -18.53 -3.38 -16.99
CA LEU A 384 -18.39 -1.95 -17.33
C LEU A 384 -18.34 -1.74 -18.85
N GLY A 385 -17.62 -2.59 -19.58
CA GLY A 385 -17.62 -2.59 -21.04
C GLY A 385 -18.99 -2.93 -21.65
N SER A 386 -19.81 -3.73 -20.97
CA SER A 386 -21.21 -3.95 -21.37
C SER A 386 -22.11 -2.74 -21.06
N ALA A 387 -21.98 -2.10 -19.90
CA ALA A 387 -22.69 -0.85 -19.59
C ALA A 387 -22.32 0.26 -20.61
N GLN A 388 -21.04 0.37 -20.95
CA GLN A 388 -20.54 1.31 -21.95
C GLN A 388 -21.11 1.01 -23.36
N ARG A 389 -21.10 -0.26 -23.78
CA ARG A 389 -21.73 -0.68 -25.06
C ARG A 389 -23.24 -0.49 -25.08
N LEU A 390 -23.94 -0.64 -23.94
CA LEU A 390 -25.36 -0.28 -23.86
C LEU A 390 -25.57 1.22 -24.02
N ALA A 391 -24.69 2.06 -23.46
CA ALA A 391 -24.76 3.51 -23.63
C ALA A 391 -24.52 3.91 -25.09
N GLU A 392 -23.54 3.29 -25.76
CA GLU A 392 -23.29 3.44 -27.19
C GLU A 392 -24.43 2.89 -28.06
N ALA A 393 -25.06 1.77 -27.69
CA ALA A 393 -26.19 1.20 -28.43
C ALA A 393 -27.49 1.98 -28.24
N SER A 394 -27.63 2.75 -27.15
CA SER A 394 -28.78 3.63 -26.92
C SER A 394 -28.92 4.74 -27.96
N ASP A 395 -27.86 5.00 -28.74
CA ASP A 395 -27.83 5.94 -29.84
C ASP A 395 -28.91 5.66 -30.91
N GLY A 396 -29.25 4.39 -31.13
CA GLY A 396 -30.31 3.97 -32.05
C GLY A 396 -31.71 3.96 -31.44
N LEU A 397 -31.87 4.33 -30.18
CA LEU A 397 -33.12 4.21 -29.41
C LEU A 397 -33.70 5.56 -28.96
N ALA A 398 -33.22 6.68 -29.52
CA ALA A 398 -33.64 8.04 -29.16
C ALA A 398 -35.17 8.25 -29.14
N ASP A 399 -35.89 7.65 -30.08
CA ASP A 399 -37.36 7.74 -30.19
C ASP A 399 -38.12 6.94 -29.11
N LEU A 400 -37.43 6.03 -28.41
CA LEU A 400 -37.97 5.16 -27.35
C LEU A 400 -37.59 5.63 -25.94
N TRP A 401 -37.03 6.84 -25.81
CA TRP A 401 -36.71 7.40 -24.50
C TRP A 401 -38.01 7.72 -23.77
N MET A 402 -38.44 6.78 -22.91
CA MET A 402 -39.34 7.14 -21.84
C MET A 402 -38.70 8.29 -21.07
N LEU A 403 -39.40 9.42 -21.05
CA LEU A 403 -39.14 10.48 -20.08
C LEU A 403 -39.32 9.85 -18.70
N ALA A 404 -38.22 9.36 -18.14
CA ALA A 404 -38.06 9.22 -16.71
C ALA A 404 -38.13 10.64 -16.18
N ASP A 405 -39.36 11.09 -15.91
CA ASP A 405 -39.69 12.37 -15.31
C ASP A 405 -39.29 12.28 -13.83
N ILE A 406 -37.97 12.19 -13.62
CA ILE A 406 -37.32 12.34 -12.33
C ILE A 406 -37.56 13.79 -11.98
N GLN A 407 -38.68 14.04 -11.30
CA GLN A 407 -39.03 15.35 -10.80
C GLN A 407 -37.97 15.73 -9.76
N PHE A 408 -36.99 16.49 -10.22
CA PHE A 408 -35.93 17.02 -9.39
C PHE A 408 -36.59 17.89 -8.32
N VAL A 409 -36.45 17.48 -7.06
CA VAL A 409 -36.77 18.30 -5.89
C VAL A 409 -36.06 19.64 -6.04
N GLU A 410 -36.67 20.75 -5.61
CA GLU A 410 -36.03 22.08 -5.73
C GLU A 410 -34.59 22.05 -5.17
N PRO A 411 -33.61 22.67 -5.87
CA PRO A 411 -32.22 22.63 -5.45
C PRO A 411 -32.05 23.27 -4.06
N LEU A 412 -31.28 22.60 -3.19
CA LEU A 412 -31.02 23.11 -1.83
C LEU A 412 -30.42 24.51 -1.89
N HIS A 413 -31.09 25.44 -1.20
CA HIS A 413 -30.57 26.78 -1.08
C HIS A 413 -29.33 26.74 -0.17
N PRO A 414 -28.29 27.57 -0.40
CA PRO A 414 -27.12 27.64 0.50
C PRO A 414 -27.43 27.95 1.99
N ARG A 415 -28.68 28.28 2.32
CA ARG A 415 -29.17 28.46 3.69
C ARG A 415 -29.45 27.14 4.39
N ASP A 416 -29.77 26.08 3.66
CA ASP A 416 -30.16 24.76 4.19
C ASP A 416 -28.94 23.97 4.73
N PHE A 417 -27.73 24.47 4.46
CA PHE A 417 -26.45 23.99 4.98
C PHE A 417 -25.90 24.84 6.13
N ALA A 418 -26.56 25.94 6.50
CA ALA A 418 -26.16 26.71 7.67
C ALA A 418 -26.42 25.88 8.94
N PRO A 419 -25.43 25.66 9.83
CA PRO A 419 -25.70 25.00 11.10
C PRO A 419 -26.70 25.86 11.90
N SER A 420 -27.74 25.23 12.44
CA SER A 420 -28.71 25.96 13.27
C SER A 420 -28.00 26.65 14.43
N PRO A 421 -28.25 27.95 14.69
CA PRO A 421 -27.58 28.69 15.76
C PRO A 421 -27.89 28.15 17.16
N ASP A 422 -28.94 27.34 17.32
CA ASP A 422 -29.49 26.93 18.62
C ASP A 422 -28.76 25.76 19.31
N LEU A 423 -27.62 25.29 18.78
CA LEU A 423 -26.88 24.13 19.30
C LEU A 423 -25.47 24.44 19.84
N VAL A 424 -25.18 25.69 20.22
CA VAL A 424 -23.94 26.06 20.93
C VAL A 424 -24.24 26.52 22.35
N PRO A 425 -23.87 25.75 23.39
CA PRO A 425 -23.91 26.23 24.77
C PRO A 425 -22.88 27.35 24.96
N CYS A 426 -23.36 28.58 25.15
CA CYS A 426 -22.50 29.73 25.44
C CYS A 426 -21.80 29.60 26.79
N LEU A 427 -20.51 29.25 26.79
CA LEU A 427 -19.61 29.54 27.90
C LEU A 427 -19.03 30.95 27.73
N SER A 428 -19.66 31.93 28.37
CA SER A 428 -19.15 33.29 28.46
C SER A 428 -18.39 33.50 29.78
N SER A 429 -17.17 34.03 29.71
CA SER A 429 -16.71 35.08 30.64
C SER A 429 -15.35 35.67 30.25
N ASN A 430 -15.38 36.94 29.87
CA ASN A 430 -14.49 38.00 30.36
C ASN A 430 -12.96 37.81 30.31
N VAL A 431 -12.31 38.36 29.29
CA VAL A 431 -11.12 39.21 29.48
C VAL A 431 -11.32 40.52 28.72
N ARG A 432 -10.82 41.62 29.29
CA ARG A 432 -11.24 43.01 29.06
C ARG A 432 -10.22 43.77 28.22
N GLU A 433 -10.68 44.59 27.26
CA GLU A 433 -9.82 45.48 26.48
C GLU A 433 -9.03 46.48 27.35
N ARG A 434 -7.78 46.75 26.96
CA ARG A 434 -7.18 48.09 27.04
C ARG A 434 -6.30 48.37 25.82
N GLN A 435 -6.58 49.47 25.15
CA GLN A 435 -5.75 50.04 24.08
C GLN A 435 -4.56 50.83 24.67
N ALA A 436 -3.44 50.88 23.94
CA ALA A 436 -2.63 52.09 23.77
C ALA A 436 -1.60 51.91 22.63
N SER A 437 -1.61 52.81 21.64
CA SER A 437 -0.50 53.01 20.70
C SER A 437 0.57 53.92 21.33
N PRO A 438 1.81 53.94 20.81
CA PRO A 438 2.19 55.14 20.05
C PRO A 438 3.11 54.90 18.81
N GLN A 439 3.51 56.01 18.20
CA GLN A 439 4.07 56.19 16.84
C GLN A 439 5.60 55.97 16.68
N PRO A 440 6.16 56.03 15.44
CA PRO A 440 7.50 55.52 15.12
C PRO A 440 8.65 56.54 15.16
N SER A 441 9.89 56.05 15.29
CA SER A 441 11.12 56.85 15.25
C SER A 441 12.19 56.33 14.25
N GLN A 442 12.33 57.11 13.18
CA GLN A 442 13.51 57.43 12.34
C GLN A 442 14.83 56.62 12.41
N LYS A 443 15.26 56.20 11.21
CA LYS A 443 16.62 56.14 10.61
C LYS A 443 17.84 56.52 11.47
N LYS A 444 18.92 55.72 11.33
CA LYS A 444 20.30 56.23 11.08
C LYS A 444 21.16 55.21 10.30
N ASN A 445 22.10 55.73 9.51
CA ASN A 445 22.99 54.96 8.63
C ASN A 445 24.27 54.51 9.37
N ALA A 446 24.88 53.40 8.95
CA ALA A 446 26.34 53.24 8.87
C ALA A 446 26.72 52.07 7.93
N GLU A 447 27.79 52.26 7.17
CA GLU A 447 28.43 51.33 6.22
C GLU A 447 29.95 51.71 6.20
N PRO A 448 30.86 50.96 5.55
CA PRO A 448 31.37 49.63 5.87
C PRO A 448 32.88 49.62 6.25
N THR A 449 33.40 48.49 6.77
CA THR A 449 34.83 48.16 6.62
C THR A 449 35.12 46.66 6.58
N THR A 450 35.91 46.27 5.56
CA THR A 450 36.63 45.00 5.32
C THR A 450 37.93 44.93 6.19
N PRO A 451 38.75 43.84 6.25
CA PRO A 451 39.01 42.86 5.17
C PRO A 451 39.28 41.37 5.52
N ASP A 452 39.59 40.62 4.46
CA ASP A 452 40.13 39.24 4.39
C ASP A 452 41.22 38.88 5.41
N PRO A 453 41.41 37.56 5.63
CA PRO A 453 42.70 37.00 5.17
C PRO A 453 42.58 35.75 4.29
N SER A 454 43.39 35.74 3.24
CA SER A 454 43.82 34.59 2.45
C SER A 454 44.86 33.73 3.18
N LEU A 455 44.89 32.41 2.93
CA LEU A 455 46.06 31.49 2.86
C LEU A 455 45.45 30.07 2.77
N ASP A 456 45.56 29.35 1.66
CA ASP A 456 46.73 28.57 1.23
C ASP A 456 47.27 27.62 2.30
N ASP A 457 46.76 26.37 2.31
CA ASP A 457 47.54 25.17 2.62
C ASP A 457 46.70 23.88 2.36
N LEU A 458 46.95 23.21 1.22
CA LEU A 458 46.47 21.85 0.95
C LEU A 458 47.61 21.01 0.33
N PRO A 459 48.13 19.99 1.02
CA PRO A 459 49.24 19.20 0.51
C PRO A 459 48.80 18.26 -0.62
N GLN A 460 49.55 18.31 -1.73
CA GLN A 460 49.38 17.43 -2.88
C GLN A 460 49.83 16.00 -2.54
N PHE A 461 48.92 15.03 -2.63
CA PHE A 461 49.28 13.61 -2.59
C PHE A 461 49.62 13.08 -3.99
N SER A 462 50.90 12.75 -4.19
CA SER A 462 51.37 12.02 -5.38
C SER A 462 51.10 10.52 -5.29
N PRO A 463 50.80 9.82 -6.40
CA PRO A 463 50.42 8.41 -6.38
C PRO A 463 51.62 7.46 -6.43
N SER A 464 51.76 6.59 -5.42
CA SER A 464 52.78 5.53 -5.39
C SER A 464 52.27 4.16 -5.89
N SER A 465 52.60 3.87 -7.14
CA SER A 465 53.10 2.57 -7.64
C SER A 465 52.73 1.24 -6.91
N SER A 466 52.01 0.39 -7.65
CA SER A 466 52.27 -1.05 -7.86
C SER A 466 52.39 -2.04 -6.67
N ARG A 467 51.43 -2.97 -6.59
CA ARG A 467 51.59 -4.43 -6.31
C ARG A 467 50.47 -5.15 -7.06
N SER A 468 50.76 -5.81 -8.18
CA SER A 468 51.17 -7.22 -8.26
C SER A 468 50.08 -8.17 -7.74
N SER A 469 49.33 -8.74 -8.68
CA SER A 469 48.23 -9.69 -8.49
C SER A 469 48.73 -11.14 -8.58
N SER A 470 48.25 -12.00 -7.68
CA SER A 470 48.33 -13.46 -7.85
C SER A 470 47.05 -13.98 -8.50
N PRO A 471 47.10 -14.89 -9.49
CA PRO A 471 45.91 -15.43 -10.13
C PRO A 471 45.27 -16.55 -9.31
N CYS A 472 43.94 -16.49 -9.12
CA CYS A 472 43.13 -17.65 -8.72
C CYS A 472 42.53 -18.34 -9.96
N PRO A 473 42.20 -19.66 -9.90
CA PRO A 473 41.84 -20.43 -11.08
C PRO A 473 40.46 -20.10 -11.66
N ASP A 474 40.35 -20.16 -12.98
CA ASP A 474 39.10 -19.98 -13.72
C ASP A 474 38.09 -21.12 -13.48
N HIS A 475 36.93 -20.77 -12.92
CA HIS A 475 35.74 -21.62 -12.89
C HIS A 475 34.53 -20.88 -13.47
N SER A 476 34.48 -20.69 -14.80
CA SER A 476 33.33 -20.04 -15.47
C SER A 476 33.22 -20.34 -16.97
N LEU A 477 32.76 -21.54 -17.37
CA LEU A 477 32.33 -21.81 -18.76
C LEU A 477 31.04 -22.63 -18.89
N ALA A 478 30.04 -22.41 -18.01
CA ALA A 478 28.70 -22.99 -18.18
C ALA A 478 27.56 -22.09 -17.63
N SER A 479 27.00 -21.20 -18.49
CA SER A 479 25.57 -20.75 -18.51
C SER A 479 25.30 -19.31 -19.03
N HIS A 480 25.92 -18.85 -20.14
CA HIS A 480 25.74 -17.45 -20.61
C HIS A 480 25.13 -17.22 -22.01
N ARG A 481 24.76 -18.26 -22.76
CA ARG A 481 24.19 -18.11 -24.13
C ARG A 481 22.98 -17.16 -24.23
N GLY A 482 22.11 -17.11 -23.22
CA GLY A 482 20.95 -16.20 -23.22
C GLY A 482 21.29 -14.72 -22.96
N ARG A 483 22.39 -14.43 -22.25
CA ARG A 483 22.75 -13.04 -21.86
C ARG A 483 23.49 -12.30 -22.97
N GLU A 484 24.25 -13.02 -23.79
CA GLU A 484 25.00 -12.45 -24.92
C GLU A 484 24.06 -11.91 -26.01
N LEU A 485 23.03 -12.67 -26.38
CA LEU A 485 21.96 -12.22 -27.30
C LEU A 485 21.27 -10.94 -26.81
N LEU A 486 21.02 -10.84 -25.50
CA LEU A 486 20.39 -9.65 -24.91
C LEU A 486 21.32 -8.42 -24.96
N ARG A 487 22.62 -8.60 -24.69
CA ARG A 487 23.64 -7.53 -24.85
C ARG A 487 23.74 -7.07 -26.30
N ALA A 488 23.81 -8.00 -27.26
CA ALA A 488 23.85 -7.69 -28.69
C ALA A 488 22.61 -6.89 -29.14
N HIS A 489 21.43 -7.29 -28.68
CA HIS A 489 20.18 -6.58 -28.94
C HIS A 489 20.16 -5.13 -28.39
N TYR A 490 20.65 -4.91 -27.17
CA TYR A 490 20.77 -3.56 -26.62
C TYR A 490 21.87 -2.73 -27.29
N ALA A 491 22.98 -3.35 -27.70
CA ALA A 491 24.04 -2.69 -28.45
C ALA A 491 23.54 -2.19 -29.81
N ALA A 492 22.83 -3.03 -30.57
CA ALA A 492 22.22 -2.67 -31.85
C ALA A 492 21.26 -1.48 -31.70
N LYS A 493 20.30 -1.54 -30.77
CA LYS A 493 19.37 -0.43 -30.48
C LYS A 493 20.08 0.86 -30.08
N ARG A 494 21.22 0.76 -29.39
CA ARG A 494 22.04 1.92 -28.99
C ARG A 494 22.88 2.47 -30.15
N SER A 495 23.17 1.69 -31.19
CA SER A 495 23.70 2.22 -32.45
C SER A 495 22.62 3.00 -33.18
N GLU A 496 21.49 2.38 -33.48
CA GLU A 496 20.38 3.02 -34.21
C GLU A 496 19.97 4.38 -33.63
N MET A 497 19.94 4.51 -32.29
CA MET A 497 19.65 5.77 -31.60
C MET A 497 20.72 6.84 -31.87
N ARG A 498 22.00 6.46 -31.85
CA ARG A 498 23.13 7.37 -32.10
C ARG A 498 23.19 7.77 -33.57
N ASP A 499 22.88 6.85 -34.48
CA ASP A 499 22.84 7.11 -35.91
C ASP A 499 21.67 8.07 -36.24
N ALA A 500 20.47 7.81 -35.70
CA ALA A 500 19.34 8.74 -35.80
C ALA A 500 19.62 10.13 -35.20
N ALA A 501 20.42 10.22 -34.13
CA ALA A 501 20.85 11.49 -33.53
C ALA A 501 21.90 12.25 -34.34
N ARG A 502 22.82 11.53 -35.00
CA ARG A 502 23.83 12.11 -35.90
C ARG A 502 23.21 12.69 -37.16
N GLU A 503 22.18 12.05 -37.70
CA GLU A 503 21.54 12.50 -38.95
C GLU A 503 20.72 13.78 -38.79
N SER A 504 19.86 13.88 -37.76
CA SER A 504 19.19 15.13 -37.38
C SER A 504 18.38 15.00 -36.09
N LEU A 505 18.16 16.12 -35.40
CA LEU A 505 17.25 16.17 -34.25
C LEU A 505 15.82 15.70 -34.59
N ALA A 506 15.35 16.01 -35.81
CA ALA A 506 14.04 15.54 -36.31
C ALA A 506 13.99 14.02 -36.48
N ARG A 507 15.06 13.40 -37.01
CA ARG A 507 15.14 11.94 -37.18
C ARG A 507 15.30 11.22 -35.85
N PHE A 508 16.08 11.77 -34.90
CA PHE A 508 16.13 11.30 -33.51
C PHE A 508 14.73 11.25 -32.90
N TRP A 509 13.97 12.35 -32.93
CA TRP A 509 12.62 12.38 -32.37
C TRP A 509 11.63 11.48 -33.12
N LYS A 510 11.81 11.25 -34.43
CA LYS A 510 11.01 10.29 -35.21
C LYS A 510 11.31 8.84 -34.79
N TRP A 511 12.58 8.46 -34.66
CA TRP A 511 13.02 7.15 -34.16
C TRP A 511 12.54 6.92 -32.73
N ALA A 512 12.73 7.92 -31.86
CA ALA A 512 12.29 7.90 -30.47
C ALA A 512 10.76 7.75 -30.38
N LYS A 513 9.97 8.55 -31.10
CA LYS A 513 8.50 8.43 -31.13
C LYS A 513 8.04 7.07 -31.67
N ALA A 514 8.70 6.50 -32.67
CA ALA A 514 8.36 5.19 -33.23
C ALA A 514 8.64 4.02 -32.28
N ARG A 515 9.62 4.15 -31.36
CA ARG A 515 10.01 3.12 -30.38
C ARG A 515 9.46 3.36 -28.97
N LEU A 516 9.15 4.60 -28.59
CA LEU A 516 8.60 5.02 -27.29
C LEU A 516 7.08 5.20 -27.29
N ARG A 517 6.41 5.18 -28.46
CA ARG A 517 4.97 4.87 -28.54
C ARG A 517 4.80 3.35 -28.46
N PRO A 518 4.38 2.78 -27.33
CA PRO A 518 3.96 1.38 -27.33
C PRO A 518 2.67 1.25 -28.17
N LYS A 519 2.54 0.16 -28.94
CA LYS A 519 1.28 -0.19 -29.63
C LYS A 519 0.13 -0.52 -28.66
N SER A 520 0.40 -0.56 -27.36
CA SER A 520 -0.56 -0.66 -26.28
C SER A 520 -0.01 0.09 -25.06
N ARG A 521 -0.59 1.26 -24.74
CA ARG A 521 -0.36 1.89 -23.43
C ARG A 521 -1.61 1.73 -22.58
N ILE A 522 -1.50 0.87 -21.57
CA ILE A 522 -2.24 1.04 -20.33
C ILE A 522 -1.61 2.27 -19.66
N LEU A 523 -2.41 3.31 -19.41
CA LEU A 523 -2.01 4.45 -18.56
C LEU A 523 -1.97 3.97 -17.10
N PRO A 524 -1.20 4.62 -16.20
CA PRO A 524 -0.98 4.10 -14.86
C PRO A 524 -2.30 3.90 -14.10
N ALA A 525 -2.48 2.70 -13.56
CA ALA A 525 -3.62 2.39 -12.71
C ALA A 525 -3.58 3.21 -11.41
N SER A 526 -4.76 3.68 -10.99
CA SER A 526 -5.13 4.08 -9.63
C SER A 526 -4.06 4.83 -8.79
N VAL A 527 -4.15 6.17 -8.79
CA VAL A 527 -3.78 6.94 -7.60
C VAL A 527 -4.98 6.89 -6.66
N SER A 528 -4.82 6.34 -5.44
CA SER A 528 -5.94 6.23 -4.49
C SER A 528 -6.35 7.60 -3.93
N LEU A 529 -7.59 7.69 -3.43
CA LEU A 529 -8.11 8.91 -2.79
C LEU A 529 -7.18 9.37 -1.66
N THR A 530 -6.75 8.42 -0.84
CA THR A 530 -5.81 8.56 0.27
C THR A 530 -4.44 9.07 -0.16
N ALA A 531 -3.92 8.64 -1.32
CA ALA A 531 -2.65 9.12 -1.86
C ALA A 531 -2.72 10.58 -2.34
N ILE A 532 -3.87 11.03 -2.85
CA ILE A 532 -4.11 12.44 -3.19
C ILE A 532 -4.27 13.28 -1.92
N MET A 533 -5.00 12.79 -0.90
CA MET A 533 -5.15 13.47 0.38
C MET A 533 -3.81 13.59 1.13
N SER A 534 -2.96 12.56 1.10
CA SER A 534 -1.59 12.62 1.64
C SER A 534 -0.72 13.68 0.95
N ILE A 535 -0.87 13.86 -0.38
CA ILE A 535 -0.15 14.90 -1.13
C ILE A 535 -0.72 16.31 -0.85
N MET A 536 -1.99 16.43 -0.42
CA MET A 536 -2.56 17.70 0.02
C MET A 536 -2.12 18.10 1.44
N ALA A 537 -1.97 17.13 2.35
CA ALA A 537 -1.43 17.38 3.70
C ALA A 537 0.02 17.91 3.65
N ASP A 538 0.88 17.31 2.81
CA ASP A 538 2.30 17.68 2.67
C ASP A 538 2.55 18.97 1.84
N ARG A 539 1.52 19.74 1.46
CA ARG A 539 1.65 20.87 0.49
C ARG A 539 1.32 22.28 0.98
N ILE A 540 1.01 22.47 2.26
CA ILE A 540 0.81 23.82 2.84
C ILE A 540 1.80 24.04 3.99
N ASN A 541 3.07 24.24 3.62
CA ASN A 541 4.04 24.87 4.51
C ASN A 541 3.84 26.40 4.44
N LEU A 542 3.48 27.01 5.57
CA LEU A 542 3.90 28.39 5.86
C LEU A 542 5.25 28.30 6.61
N PRO A 543 6.22 29.19 6.34
CA PRO A 543 7.55 29.09 6.94
C PRO A 543 7.59 29.70 8.34
N ASP A 544 8.04 28.93 9.32
CA ASP A 544 8.41 29.47 10.64
C ASP A 544 9.77 30.19 10.55
N VAL A 545 9.72 31.52 10.51
CA VAL A 545 10.86 32.40 10.77
C VAL A 545 10.44 33.35 11.88
N VAL A 546 11.25 33.40 12.96
CA VAL A 546 11.06 34.15 14.23
C VAL A 546 9.95 33.56 15.13
N ALA A 547 10.24 32.88 16.24
CA ALA A 547 11.01 33.44 17.36
C ALA A 547 11.71 32.38 18.24
N ASN A 548 12.97 32.66 18.61
CA ASN A 548 13.59 32.16 19.84
C ASN A 548 12.87 32.80 21.06
N PRO A 549 12.78 32.10 22.22
CA PRO A 549 13.86 32.28 23.20
C PRO A 549 14.28 31.01 23.98
N ILE A 550 15.59 30.81 24.04
CA ILE A 550 16.40 30.64 25.27
C ILE A 550 15.69 29.99 26.48
N VAL A 551 16.09 28.75 26.79
CA VAL A 551 16.24 28.24 28.17
C VAL A 551 17.56 27.45 28.25
N GLU A 552 18.20 27.50 29.40
CA GLU A 552 19.63 27.24 29.62
C GLU A 552 20.03 25.75 29.75
N GLU A 553 21.34 25.50 29.65
CA GLU A 553 21.98 24.20 29.81
C GLU A 553 22.08 23.76 31.29
N CYS A 554 22.07 22.45 31.55
CA CYS A 554 22.93 21.88 32.60
C CYS A 554 23.26 20.39 32.33
N PRO A 555 24.55 19.97 32.35
CA PRO A 555 24.95 18.61 32.02
C PRO A 555 25.13 17.71 33.25
N LEU A 556 24.97 16.39 33.07
CA LEU A 556 25.40 15.41 34.07
C LEU A 556 26.14 14.22 33.42
N HIS A 557 27.47 14.28 33.51
CA HIS A 557 28.37 13.16 33.23
C HIS A 557 28.37 12.17 34.40
N ILE A 558 28.26 10.86 34.12
CA ILE A 558 28.91 9.81 34.93
C ILE A 558 29.55 8.77 34.00
N LEU A 559 30.79 8.39 34.30
CA LEU A 559 31.60 7.41 33.55
C LEU A 559 31.43 5.98 34.10
N ALA A 560 31.81 4.98 33.29
CA ALA A 560 31.63 3.55 33.53
C ALA A 560 32.56 2.94 34.61
N PRO A 561 32.45 1.63 34.91
CA PRO A 561 33.31 0.69 34.15
C PRO A 561 32.68 -0.68 33.77
N LYS A 562 33.34 -1.38 32.82
CA LYS A 562 33.15 -2.80 32.45
C LYS A 562 33.81 -3.74 33.49
N PRO A 563 33.49 -5.07 33.53
CA PRO A 563 34.30 -6.03 32.75
C PRO A 563 33.60 -7.33 32.21
N THR A 564 34.19 -7.88 31.13
CA THR A 564 34.39 -9.30 30.74
C THR A 564 33.24 -10.34 30.62
N SER A 565 32.88 -10.63 29.34
CA SER A 565 32.90 -11.93 28.62
C SER A 565 32.55 -13.29 29.29
N ILE A 566 31.69 -14.08 28.61
CA ILE A 566 31.77 -15.56 28.43
C ILE A 566 31.03 -15.96 27.12
N HIS A 567 31.30 -17.18 26.62
CA HIS A 567 30.93 -17.74 25.30
C HIS A 567 29.42 -17.93 25.00
N PRO A 568 29.02 -18.15 23.71
CA PRO A 568 27.62 -18.19 23.30
C PRO A 568 26.97 -19.58 23.41
N SER A 569 25.80 -19.63 24.04
CA SER A 569 24.81 -20.69 23.86
C SER A 569 23.62 -20.15 23.03
N LEU A 570 23.04 -20.99 22.17
CA LEU A 570 21.90 -20.59 21.31
C LEU A 570 20.67 -20.24 22.17
N ASN A 571 20.16 -19.01 22.01
CA ASN A 571 19.08 -18.49 22.82
C ASN A 571 17.73 -19.17 22.46
N PRO A 572 16.98 -19.73 23.43
CA PRO A 572 15.72 -20.43 23.16
C PRO A 572 14.58 -19.57 22.56
N SER A 573 14.69 -18.24 22.55
CA SER A 573 13.62 -17.32 22.09
C SER A 573 13.67 -16.90 20.61
N GLN A 574 14.62 -17.39 19.80
CA GLN A 574 14.77 -16.95 18.41
C GLN A 574 13.78 -17.63 17.43
N ILE A 575 13.06 -16.80 16.66
CA ILE A 575 12.26 -17.20 15.49
C ILE A 575 13.06 -16.81 14.23
N HIS A 576 13.17 -17.73 13.27
CA HIS A 576 13.84 -17.49 12.00
C HIS A 576 12.81 -17.47 10.86
N LEU A 577 12.68 -16.33 10.19
CA LEU A 577 11.92 -16.21 8.93
C LEU A 577 12.88 -16.34 7.75
N PHE A 578 12.50 -17.13 6.75
CA PHE A 578 13.31 -17.37 5.56
C PHE A 578 12.51 -17.02 4.30
N SER A 579 13.04 -16.12 3.47
CA SER A 579 12.53 -15.85 2.12
C SER A 579 13.64 -16.09 1.11
N SER A 580 13.63 -17.25 0.45
CA SER A 580 14.49 -17.52 -0.73
C SER A 580 13.91 -18.65 -1.58
N PRO A 581 13.43 -18.38 -2.80
CA PRO A 581 12.91 -19.41 -3.69
C PRO A 581 14.01 -19.88 -4.66
N ASN A 582 14.72 -20.97 -4.34
CA ASN A 582 15.46 -21.82 -5.30
C ASN A 582 16.06 -23.04 -4.59
N VAL A 583 15.33 -24.18 -4.58
CA VAL A 583 15.92 -25.50 -4.28
C VAL A 583 15.41 -26.49 -5.32
N LEU A 584 16.28 -26.88 -6.25
CA LEU A 584 16.09 -28.07 -7.07
C LEU A 584 16.69 -29.28 -6.34
N PRO A 585 15.98 -30.40 -6.18
CA PRO A 585 16.59 -31.63 -5.72
C PRO A 585 17.44 -32.22 -6.85
N VAL A 586 18.76 -32.24 -6.68
CA VAL A 586 19.64 -33.15 -7.42
C VAL A 586 19.59 -34.50 -6.71
N GLY A 587 19.01 -35.51 -7.36
CA GLY A 587 19.08 -36.90 -6.93
C GLY A 587 19.98 -37.68 -7.87
N VAL A 588 20.93 -38.41 -7.30
CA VAL A 588 21.87 -39.30 -8.02
C VAL A 588 21.99 -40.60 -7.23
N ASP A 589 21.84 -41.70 -7.96
CA ASP A 589 22.15 -43.12 -7.72
C ASP A 589 21.44 -43.92 -6.60
N ASP A 590 20.52 -44.79 -7.07
CA ASP A 590 20.46 -46.26 -6.94
C ASP A 590 21.05 -47.01 -5.71
N VAL A 591 20.29 -48.01 -5.21
CA VAL A 591 20.56 -49.47 -5.43
C VAL A 591 19.51 -50.36 -4.70
N GLU A 592 18.80 -51.15 -5.52
CA GLU A 592 18.27 -52.53 -5.38
C GLU A 592 17.60 -53.18 -4.12
N HIS A 593 16.56 -53.98 -4.42
CA HIS A 593 16.11 -55.25 -3.80
C HIS A 593 15.31 -55.22 -2.45
N LEU A 594 14.30 -56.07 -2.18
CA LEU A 594 13.63 -57.18 -2.91
C LEU A 594 12.25 -57.55 -2.26
N ILE A 595 11.35 -58.22 -3.00
CA ILE A 595 10.09 -58.91 -2.57
C ILE A 595 8.92 -57.97 -2.11
N GLY A 596 7.66 -58.12 -2.53
CA GLY A 596 7.04 -59.03 -3.51
C GLY A 596 5.67 -59.59 -3.05
N GLY A 597 4.57 -59.26 -3.73
CA GLY A 597 3.28 -59.95 -3.58
C GLY A 597 2.01 -59.12 -3.85
N GLY A 598 1.02 -59.71 -4.57
CA GLY A 598 -0.41 -59.40 -4.33
C GLY A 598 -1.23 -58.67 -5.41
N CYS A 599 -1.50 -59.32 -6.54
CA CYS A 599 -2.78 -59.34 -7.29
C CYS A 599 -3.86 -58.22 -7.10
N CYS A 600 -4.22 -57.51 -8.18
CA CYS A 600 -5.40 -57.81 -9.06
C CYS A 600 -6.15 -56.58 -9.64
N MET A 601 -6.28 -56.58 -10.98
CA MET A 601 -7.33 -55.97 -11.86
C MET A 601 -7.79 -54.51 -11.66
N GLY A 602 -7.90 -53.67 -12.71
CA GLY A 602 -7.54 -53.86 -14.12
C GLY A 602 -8.17 -52.81 -15.06
N ARG A 603 -7.82 -52.90 -16.36
CA ARG A 603 -8.44 -52.29 -17.58
C ARG A 603 -8.70 -50.75 -17.56
N GLY A 604 -8.19 -49.93 -18.50
CA GLY A 604 -7.24 -50.15 -19.59
C GLY A 604 -7.42 -49.18 -20.78
N TRP A 605 -6.42 -49.16 -21.69
CA TRP A 605 -6.42 -48.54 -23.04
C TRP A 605 -6.41 -46.98 -23.05
N MET A 606 -5.69 -46.25 -23.93
CA MET A 606 -5.18 -46.57 -25.27
C MET A 606 -3.82 -45.86 -25.59
N ARG A 607 -3.06 -46.38 -26.58
CA ARG A 607 -1.84 -45.77 -27.20
C ARG A 607 -2.23 -44.58 -28.13
N TRP A 608 -1.36 -43.66 -28.56
CA TRP A 608 -0.12 -43.74 -29.40
C TRP A 608 0.78 -42.49 -29.14
N MET A 609 2.13 -42.49 -29.19
CA MET A 609 3.07 -42.64 -30.35
C MET A 609 2.84 -41.60 -31.47
N VAL A 610 3.80 -41.05 -32.26
CA VAL A 610 5.28 -41.08 -32.39
C VAL A 610 5.63 -39.97 -33.44
N ALA A 611 6.77 -39.26 -33.52
CA ALA A 611 7.96 -38.99 -32.69
C ALA A 611 8.63 -37.67 -33.19
N GLY A 612 9.87 -37.35 -32.78
CA GLY A 612 10.64 -36.17 -33.25
C GLY A 612 11.87 -35.90 -32.39
#